data_AF-A0A958LS94-F1
#
_entry.id   AF-A0A958LS94-F1
#
_cell.length_a   1.000
_cell.length_b   1.000
_cell.length_c   1.000
_cell.angle_alpha   90.00
_cell.angle_beta   90.00
_cell.angle_gamma   90.00
#
_symmetry.space_group_name_H-M   'P 1'
#
loop_
_entity.id
_entity.type
_entity.pdbx_description
1 polymer ?
#
loop_
_entity_poly.entity_id
_entity_poly.type
_entity_poly.pdbx_seq_one_letter_code
_entity_poly.pdbx_strand_id
1 'polypeptide(L)'
;MSQAAQKRETALDRKTIVESLLEFPFFKHFPEKLLEQVADHVEYYTYPQGASVLLQGQLNHDLYFLLSGKLGVYVDGGVVATLDKKGSLVGEMSVISRQPVGATIKAEAPVEMLVINANKFNTLEGTDSDGFQHALYRVYAHDLTEKLRVTNQKAKYFEDLTNKLTEAQEELKEINRDLEEKVRERTADLQKRTEDLVKSHAKLEQQNAELVASHKKLEELYSTRTLTFKKLEDLYKNFLVPLQMTLMQIEQQSSGGHQKEMVQSAIGEVNDVLELLEPVTSLYSTEQAMKSKRVLLAEPNKKQQITAKMALGGTGVELDIVSDLEEGKKLVAEHPVDIAFIPAEMLELVALAQKANPSCHFVFMTSAYIPEYLPVLKKHDFLPHIISRDENDRTFTIKNIVTSVAKLAGGDIFGLSKYLAWGVDIKSAPIIRSDERGKLIDQMDEYFSGLGIRSTIRERMRTVSEELLMNAIYDAPVDQDGKSMYNHISRNELVILDSAHIGRLQYATDGMLMAVSVSDPNGALSGLTILNYLEKCYGGAEGGHDEDASKGGAGRGIHQIIENADLTVFNIRPGSKTEVIALFNVDPKAQGDKHPSFHLFQE
;
A
#
# COMPACT_ATOMS: atom_id res chain seq x y z
N MET A 1 18.62 54.63 64.94
CA MET A 1 17.43 55.33 64.43
C MET A 1 16.33 55.23 65.49
N SER A 2 15.80 56.40 65.88
CA SER A 2 14.62 56.69 66.72
C SER A 2 14.48 55.93 68.05
N GLN A 3 14.86 56.53 69.20
CA GLN A 3 13.98 57.39 70.01
C GLN A 3 12.57 56.81 70.23
N ALA A 4 12.36 56.35 71.46
CA ALA A 4 11.11 56.37 72.23
C ALA A 4 9.81 56.26 71.42
N ALA A 5 9.40 55.03 71.12
CA ALA A 5 7.98 54.73 70.96
C ALA A 5 7.33 54.82 72.36
N GLN A 6 6.92 56.05 72.70
CA GLN A 6 6.57 56.49 74.04
C GLN A 6 5.30 55.77 74.52
N LYS A 7 5.45 54.80 75.43
CA LYS A 7 4.37 54.27 76.27
C LYS A 7 3.64 55.47 76.88
N ARG A 8 2.34 55.64 76.60
CA ARG A 8 1.53 56.72 77.18
C ARG A 8 0.60 56.16 78.23
N GLU A 9 0.83 56.57 79.48
CA GLU A 9 -0.14 56.40 80.56
C GLU A 9 -1.31 57.34 80.33
N THR A 10 -2.53 56.81 80.30
CA THR A 10 -3.73 57.64 80.17
C THR A 10 -4.62 57.36 81.37
N ALA A 11 -5.12 58.40 82.04
CA ALA A 11 -6.07 58.23 83.12
C ALA A 11 -7.40 57.74 82.54
N LEU A 12 -7.75 56.48 82.82
CA LEU A 12 -9.06 55.92 82.54
C LEU A 12 -9.91 56.06 83.81
N ASP A 13 -11.20 56.35 83.66
CA ASP A 13 -12.10 56.41 84.82
C ASP A 13 -12.21 55.04 85.49
N ARG A 14 -12.27 55.03 86.83
CA ARG A 14 -12.31 53.82 87.67
C ARG A 14 -13.43 52.89 87.24
N LYS A 15 -14.59 53.45 86.90
CA LYS A 15 -15.76 52.71 86.42
C LYS A 15 -15.47 51.96 85.12
N THR A 16 -14.81 52.60 84.16
CA THR A 16 -14.45 51.99 82.86
C THR A 16 -13.43 50.87 83.01
N ILE A 17 -12.50 50.98 83.96
CA ILE A 17 -11.54 49.91 84.28
C ILE A 17 -12.31 48.69 84.82
N VAL A 18 -13.19 48.87 85.82
CA VAL A 18 -13.99 47.77 86.39
C VAL A 18 -14.87 47.11 85.31
N GLU A 19 -15.53 47.89 84.45
CA GLU A 19 -16.33 47.37 83.32
C GLU A 19 -15.46 46.55 82.35
N SER A 20 -14.27 47.04 82.01
CA SER A 20 -13.34 46.33 81.12
C SER A 20 -12.80 45.03 81.74
N LEU A 21 -12.53 45.04 83.05
CA LEU A 21 -12.12 43.83 83.79
C LEU A 21 -13.27 42.82 83.77
N LEU A 22 -14.52 43.22 84.06
CA LEU A 22 -15.70 42.34 84.04
C LEU A 22 -15.98 41.69 82.68
N GLU A 23 -15.62 42.34 81.57
CA GLU A 23 -15.75 41.74 80.25
C GLU A 23 -14.80 40.56 80.05
N PHE A 24 -13.67 40.55 80.75
CA PHE A 24 -12.72 39.48 80.65
C PHE A 24 -13.26 38.20 81.33
N PRO A 25 -13.26 37.04 80.63
CA PRO A 25 -13.86 35.80 81.14
C PRO A 25 -13.40 35.39 82.55
N PHE A 26 -12.19 35.79 82.93
CA PHE A 26 -11.57 35.42 84.19
C PHE A 26 -12.00 36.28 85.40
N PHE A 27 -12.33 37.56 85.21
CA PHE A 27 -12.78 38.46 86.30
C PHE A 27 -14.30 38.43 86.53
N LYS A 28 -15.09 37.84 85.62
CA LYS A 28 -16.56 37.74 85.71
C LYS A 28 -17.11 37.20 87.03
N HIS A 29 -16.33 36.39 87.75
CA HIS A 29 -16.75 35.70 88.97
C HIS A 29 -16.14 36.31 90.24
N PHE A 30 -15.55 37.50 90.15
CA PHE A 30 -14.95 38.18 91.28
C PHE A 30 -15.99 39.05 91.99
N PRO A 31 -15.95 39.15 93.33
CA PRO A 31 -16.77 40.12 94.05
C PRO A 31 -16.47 41.53 93.53
N GLU A 32 -17.51 42.32 93.25
CA GLU A 32 -17.39 43.69 92.73
C GLU A 32 -16.48 44.57 93.59
N LYS A 33 -16.59 44.44 94.92
CA LYS A 33 -15.74 45.13 95.90
C LYS A 33 -14.24 44.83 95.70
N LEU A 34 -13.89 43.61 95.31
CA LEU A 34 -12.50 43.24 95.03
C LEU A 34 -12.04 43.80 93.68
N LEU A 35 -12.92 43.83 92.67
CA LEU A 35 -12.60 44.44 91.37
C LEU A 35 -12.38 45.95 91.49
N GLU A 36 -13.14 46.63 92.34
CA GLU A 36 -12.92 48.05 92.66
C GLU A 36 -11.55 48.28 93.29
N GLN A 37 -11.13 47.43 94.25
CA GLN A 37 -9.80 47.50 94.87
C GLN A 37 -8.68 47.22 93.86
N VAL A 38 -8.91 46.30 92.92
CA VAL A 38 -7.95 46.01 91.84
C VAL A 38 -7.86 47.16 90.85
N ALA A 39 -8.99 47.79 90.51
CA ALA A 39 -9.05 48.95 89.63
C ALA A 39 -8.22 50.13 90.15
N ASP A 40 -8.12 50.31 91.47
CA ASP A 40 -7.28 51.34 92.10
C ASP A 40 -5.76 51.16 91.84
N HIS A 41 -5.35 49.97 91.41
CA HIS A 41 -3.96 49.59 91.19
C HIS A 41 -3.68 49.17 89.73
N VAL A 42 -4.64 49.40 88.84
CA VAL A 42 -4.52 49.11 87.40
C VAL A 42 -4.10 50.38 86.67
N GLU A 43 -3.07 50.26 85.85
CA GLU A 43 -2.60 51.32 84.97
C GLU A 43 -3.06 51.03 83.53
N TYR A 44 -3.52 52.06 82.82
CA TYR A 44 -3.92 51.95 81.41
C TYR A 44 -2.82 52.50 80.51
N TYR A 45 -2.37 51.66 79.55
CA TYR A 45 -1.31 52.02 78.64
C TYR A 45 -1.68 51.82 77.18
N THR A 46 -1.25 52.78 76.37
CA THR A 46 -1.29 52.68 74.91
C THR A 46 0.12 52.55 74.34
N TYR A 47 0.26 51.64 73.39
CA TYR A 47 1.50 51.33 72.70
C TYR A 47 1.31 51.54 71.19
N PRO A 48 2.10 52.41 70.54
CA PRO A 48 2.03 52.55 69.09
C PRO A 48 2.59 51.30 68.41
N GLN A 49 2.22 51.08 67.15
CA GLN A 49 2.79 50.03 66.33
C GLN A 49 4.33 50.11 66.34
N GLY A 50 4.98 48.97 66.54
CA GLY A 50 6.43 48.85 66.62
C GLY A 50 6.99 48.92 68.05
N ALA A 51 6.22 49.38 69.04
CA ALA A 51 6.68 49.47 70.41
C ALA A 51 6.85 48.09 71.07
N SER A 52 7.88 47.93 71.89
CA SER A 52 8.06 46.72 72.70
C SER A 52 7.30 46.87 74.03
N VAL A 53 6.40 45.94 74.30
CA VAL A 53 5.63 45.86 75.56
C VAL A 53 6.47 45.15 76.62
N LEU A 54 7.11 44.04 76.27
CA LEU A 54 8.05 43.28 77.10
C LEU A 54 9.27 42.91 76.26
N LEU A 55 10.45 42.86 76.89
CA LEU A 55 11.71 42.48 76.24
C LEU A 55 12.25 41.17 76.84
N GLN A 56 12.63 40.24 75.97
CA GLN A 56 13.21 38.95 76.38
C GLN A 56 14.45 39.17 77.26
N GLY A 57 14.57 38.39 78.33
CA GLY A 57 15.67 38.45 79.28
C GLY A 57 15.56 39.56 80.34
N GLN A 58 14.55 40.43 80.27
CA GLN A 58 14.30 41.43 81.31
C GLN A 58 13.42 40.87 82.43
N LEU A 59 13.58 41.40 83.64
CA LEU A 59 12.67 41.11 84.74
C LEU A 59 11.34 41.84 84.52
N ASN A 60 10.24 41.15 84.80
CA ASN A 60 8.90 41.69 84.71
C ASN A 60 8.09 41.28 85.94
N HIS A 61 7.37 42.25 86.51
CA HIS A 61 6.46 42.04 87.64
C HIS A 61 5.03 42.47 87.32
N ASP A 62 4.78 42.87 86.08
CA ASP A 62 3.51 43.39 85.63
C ASP A 62 2.78 42.37 84.76
N LEU A 63 1.47 42.27 84.93
CA LEU A 63 0.57 41.52 84.07
C LEU A 63 -0.07 42.48 83.08
N TYR A 64 -0.08 42.11 81.81
CA TYR A 64 -0.62 42.96 80.76
C TYR A 64 -1.82 42.26 80.11
N PHE A 65 -2.97 42.91 80.14
CA PHE A 65 -4.20 42.44 79.53
C PHE A 65 -4.52 43.25 78.29
N LEU A 66 -4.60 42.59 77.14
CA LEU A 66 -4.90 43.23 75.86
C LEU A 66 -6.37 43.67 75.82
N LEU A 67 -6.64 44.97 75.66
CA LEU A 67 -7.99 45.47 75.43
C LEU A 67 -8.33 45.53 73.94
N SER A 68 -7.40 46.05 73.15
CA SER A 68 -7.55 46.21 71.71
C SER A 68 -6.18 46.23 71.02
N GLY A 69 -6.13 45.86 69.75
CA GLY A 69 -4.90 45.83 68.95
C GLY A 69 -4.31 44.43 68.75
N LYS A 70 -3.07 44.38 68.29
CA LYS A 70 -2.38 43.14 67.91
C LYS A 70 -0.95 43.12 68.42
N LEU A 71 -0.58 42.04 69.11
CA LEU A 71 0.75 41.80 69.67
C LEU A 71 1.44 40.65 68.92
N GLY A 72 2.74 40.77 68.69
CA GLY A 72 3.62 39.72 68.20
C GLY A 72 4.50 39.21 69.33
N VAL A 73 4.65 37.89 69.40
CA VAL A 73 5.51 37.19 70.36
C VAL A 73 6.75 36.72 69.61
N TYR A 74 7.93 37.10 70.08
CA TYR A 74 9.21 36.83 69.44
C TYR A 74 10.16 36.13 70.40
N VAL A 75 10.74 35.00 70.00
CA VAL A 75 11.79 34.30 70.76
C VAL A 75 13.03 34.28 69.89
N ASP A 76 14.16 34.78 70.41
CA ASP A 76 15.44 34.88 69.70
C ASP A 76 15.34 35.58 68.32
N GLY A 77 14.42 36.55 68.21
CA GLY A 77 14.15 37.32 66.99
C GLY A 77 13.18 36.68 66.00
N GLY A 78 12.77 35.43 66.19
CA GLY A 78 11.75 34.76 65.37
C GLY A 78 10.34 34.92 65.92
N VAL A 79 9.35 35.17 65.05
CA VAL A 79 7.92 35.22 65.44
C VAL A 79 7.44 33.82 65.82
N VAL A 80 6.95 33.64 67.04
CA VAL A 80 6.40 32.37 67.53
C VAL A 80 4.88 32.38 67.66
N ALA A 81 4.28 33.54 67.91
CA ALA A 81 2.84 33.68 68.00
C ALA A 81 2.39 35.12 67.74
N THR A 82 1.09 35.29 67.48
CA THR A 82 0.44 36.59 67.40
C THR A 82 -0.81 36.55 68.26
N LEU A 83 -1.05 37.61 69.04
CA LEU A 83 -2.17 37.74 69.96
C LEU A 83 -2.98 38.98 69.58
N ASP A 84 -4.23 38.79 69.15
CA ASP A 84 -5.15 39.84 68.71
C ASP A 84 -6.52 39.78 69.40
N LYS A 85 -6.68 38.86 70.35
CA LYS A 85 -7.94 38.65 71.07
C LYS A 85 -8.00 39.52 72.34
N LYS A 86 -9.05 40.33 72.49
CA LYS A 86 -9.35 41.07 73.74
C LYS A 86 -9.38 40.12 74.95
N GLY A 87 -8.75 40.53 76.04
CA GLY A 87 -8.54 39.75 77.27
C GLY A 87 -7.31 38.83 77.25
N SER A 88 -6.53 38.79 76.16
CA SER A 88 -5.28 38.02 76.13
C SER A 88 -4.31 38.54 77.20
N LEU A 89 -3.74 37.61 77.96
CA LEU A 89 -2.77 37.88 79.02
C LEU A 89 -1.35 37.62 78.51
N VAL A 90 -0.45 38.57 78.76
CA VAL A 90 0.99 38.43 78.56
C VAL A 90 1.77 38.89 79.80
N GLY A 91 2.96 38.33 79.99
CA GLY A 91 3.81 38.58 81.16
C GLY A 91 3.49 37.68 82.36
N GLU A 92 2.49 36.80 82.22
CA GLU A 92 2.09 35.83 83.23
C GLU A 92 3.22 34.89 83.61
N MET A 93 3.95 34.36 82.62
CA MET A 93 4.99 33.36 82.86
C MET A 93 6.13 33.92 83.70
N SER A 94 6.57 35.15 83.46
CA SER A 94 7.65 35.78 84.23
C SER A 94 7.20 36.16 85.65
N VAL A 95 5.95 36.58 85.81
CA VAL A 95 5.39 36.88 87.14
C VAL A 95 5.24 35.60 87.98
N ILE A 96 4.71 34.52 87.41
CA ILE A 96 4.50 33.24 88.11
C ILE A 96 5.83 32.58 88.46
N SER A 97 6.72 32.43 87.48
CA SER A 97 7.98 31.68 87.64
C SER A 97 9.08 32.49 88.35
N ARG A 98 8.89 33.81 88.47
CA ARG A 98 9.91 34.78 88.91
C ARG A 98 11.20 34.72 88.09
N GLN A 99 11.11 34.25 86.85
CA GLN A 99 12.21 34.24 85.88
C GLN A 99 12.11 35.46 84.94
N PRO A 100 13.21 35.85 84.28
CA PRO A 100 13.16 36.84 83.21
C PRO A 100 12.16 36.45 82.11
N VAL A 101 11.64 37.45 81.39
CA VAL A 101 10.67 37.25 80.31
C VAL A 101 11.27 36.35 79.21
N GLY A 102 10.56 35.27 78.86
CA GLY A 102 11.02 34.29 77.89
C GLY A 102 10.90 34.70 76.41
N ALA A 103 10.10 35.72 76.10
CA ALA A 103 9.88 36.20 74.73
C ALA A 103 9.68 37.72 74.68
N THR A 104 10.17 38.37 73.63
CA THR A 104 9.90 39.78 73.35
C THR A 104 8.47 39.93 72.84
N ILE A 105 7.69 40.82 73.45
CA ILE A 105 6.31 41.14 73.05
C ILE A 105 6.31 42.51 72.40
N LYS A 106 5.84 42.60 71.15
CA LYS A 106 5.84 43.82 70.36
C LYS A 106 4.45 44.15 69.84
N ALA A 107 4.09 45.42 69.80
CA ALA A 107 2.85 45.88 69.20
C ALA A 107 2.95 45.82 67.67
N GLU A 108 2.20 44.94 67.02
CA GLU A 108 2.12 44.82 65.55
C GLU A 108 1.09 45.77 64.93
N ALA A 109 0.19 46.30 65.77
CA ALA A 109 -0.72 47.40 65.50
C ALA A 109 -0.77 48.30 66.75
N PRO A 110 -1.39 49.49 66.72
CA PRO A 110 -1.66 50.25 67.95
C PRO A 110 -2.42 49.38 68.96
N VAL A 111 -1.93 49.32 70.20
CA VAL A 111 -2.42 48.42 71.24
C VAL A 111 -2.78 49.20 72.49
N GLU A 112 -3.90 48.81 73.11
CA GLU A 112 -4.38 49.30 74.40
C GLU A 112 -4.35 48.16 75.42
N MET A 113 -3.80 48.42 76.61
CA MET A 113 -3.63 47.40 77.65
C MET A 113 -3.97 47.91 79.04
N LEU A 114 -4.53 47.02 79.87
CA LEU A 114 -4.56 47.18 81.32
C LEU A 114 -3.35 46.48 81.92
N VAL A 115 -2.64 47.16 82.80
CA VAL A 115 -1.41 46.69 83.41
C VAL A 115 -1.55 46.65 84.92
N ILE A 116 -1.29 45.47 85.48
CA ILE A 116 -1.47 45.19 86.90
C ILE A 116 -0.12 44.76 87.46
N ASN A 117 0.45 45.58 88.36
CA ASN A 117 1.70 45.22 89.02
C ASN A 117 1.43 44.20 90.14
N ALA A 118 1.91 42.97 89.97
CA ALA A 118 1.62 41.89 90.92
C ALA A 118 2.21 42.13 92.32
N ASN A 119 3.28 42.93 92.44
CA ASN A 119 3.94 43.22 93.72
C ASN A 119 3.19 44.28 94.55
N LYS A 120 2.48 45.22 93.91
CA LYS A 120 1.68 46.26 94.62
C LYS A 120 0.54 45.68 95.45
N PHE A 121 0.20 44.40 95.27
CA PHE A 121 -0.85 43.72 96.03
C PHE A 121 -0.33 42.96 97.25
N ASN A 122 0.99 42.76 97.39
CA ASN A 122 1.58 42.20 98.60
C ASN A 122 1.49 43.16 99.81
N THR A 123 1.10 44.42 99.58
CA THR A 123 0.92 45.47 100.59
C THR A 123 -0.53 45.64 101.05
N LEU A 124 -1.49 44.84 100.54
CA LEU A 124 -2.86 44.78 101.05
C LEU A 124 -2.89 43.95 102.35
N GLU A 125 -3.37 44.50 103.47
CA GLU A 125 -3.46 43.80 104.75
C GLU A 125 -4.81 43.06 104.91
N GLY A 126 -4.77 41.82 105.41
CA GLY A 126 -5.95 41.02 105.80
C GLY A 126 -6.46 40.02 104.75
N THR A 127 -7.68 39.51 104.96
CA THR A 127 -8.36 38.46 104.15
C THR A 127 -8.55 38.80 102.66
N ASP A 128 -8.43 40.07 102.28
CA ASP A 128 -8.58 40.53 100.89
C ASP A 128 -7.35 40.17 100.02
N SER A 129 -6.15 40.05 100.62
CA SER A 129 -4.90 39.69 99.93
C SER A 129 -4.91 38.24 99.45
N ASP A 130 -5.33 37.32 100.31
CA ASP A 130 -5.45 35.89 99.97
C ASP A 130 -6.49 35.68 98.85
N GLY A 131 -7.64 36.38 98.93
CA GLY A 131 -8.69 36.32 97.92
C GLY A 131 -8.19 36.72 96.52
N PHE A 132 -7.37 37.77 96.44
CA PHE A 132 -6.78 38.23 95.18
C PHE A 132 -5.69 37.29 94.64
N GLN A 133 -4.81 36.77 95.49
CA GLN A 133 -3.78 35.81 95.08
C GLN A 133 -4.41 34.52 94.51
N HIS A 134 -5.41 33.96 95.18
CA HIS A 134 -6.17 32.81 94.64
C HIS A 134 -6.79 33.13 93.28
N ALA A 135 -7.33 34.34 93.15
CA ALA A 135 -7.88 34.85 91.92
C ALA A 135 -6.86 34.87 90.77
N LEU A 136 -5.67 35.45 90.99
CA LEU A 136 -4.56 35.47 90.03
C LEU A 136 -4.13 34.05 89.64
N TYR A 137 -3.98 33.13 90.61
CA TYR A 137 -3.64 31.74 90.32
C TYR A 137 -4.67 31.04 89.44
N ARG A 138 -5.97 31.33 89.59
CA ARG A 138 -6.99 30.81 88.66
C ARG A 138 -6.85 31.38 87.25
N VAL A 139 -6.49 32.67 87.11
CA VAL A 139 -6.24 33.27 85.80
C VAL A 139 -5.07 32.55 85.11
N TYR A 140 -3.97 32.35 85.84
CA TYR A 140 -2.78 31.65 85.34
C TYR A 140 -3.09 30.21 84.93
N ALA A 141 -3.79 29.46 85.78
CA ALA A 141 -4.11 28.06 85.52
C ALA A 141 -4.98 27.91 84.27
N HIS A 142 -5.97 28.79 84.10
CA HIS A 142 -6.87 28.73 82.93
C HIS A 142 -6.15 29.10 81.63
N ASP A 143 -5.41 30.21 81.60
CA ASP A 143 -4.71 30.68 80.40
C ASP A 143 -3.62 29.70 79.92
N LEU A 144 -2.82 29.18 80.85
CA LEU A 144 -1.80 28.17 80.53
C LEU A 144 -2.43 26.86 80.04
N THR A 145 -3.57 26.44 80.61
CA THR A 145 -4.25 25.21 80.18
C THR A 145 -4.78 25.33 78.75
N GLU A 146 -5.40 26.45 78.39
CA GLU A 146 -5.87 26.68 77.01
C GLU A 146 -4.72 26.77 76.01
N LYS A 147 -3.64 27.49 76.34
CA LYS A 147 -2.43 27.55 75.51
C LYS A 147 -1.82 26.15 75.29
N LEU A 148 -1.78 25.32 76.34
CA LEU A 148 -1.28 23.95 76.25
C LEU A 148 -2.19 23.06 75.39
N ARG A 149 -3.51 23.18 75.53
CA ARG A 149 -4.49 22.42 74.72
C ARG A 149 -4.31 22.69 73.23
N VAL A 150 -4.20 23.95 72.83
CA VAL A 150 -3.99 24.35 71.42
C VAL A 150 -2.64 23.85 70.90
N THR A 151 -1.59 23.93 71.72
CA THR A 151 -0.26 23.45 71.35
C THR A 151 -0.24 21.95 71.11
N ASN A 152 -0.86 21.16 72.01
CA ASN A 152 -0.97 19.72 71.86
C ASN A 152 -1.79 19.32 70.62
N GLN A 153 -2.86 20.05 70.30
CA GLN A 153 -3.63 19.79 69.08
C GLN A 153 -2.82 20.03 67.80
N LYS A 154 -2.03 21.11 67.75
CA LYS A 154 -1.12 21.37 66.62
C LYS A 154 -0.05 20.29 66.50
N ALA A 155 0.56 19.87 67.60
CA ALA A 155 1.57 18.82 67.61
C ALA A 155 1.03 17.51 67.01
N LYS A 156 -0.19 17.10 67.40
CA LYS A 156 -0.86 15.92 66.83
C LYS A 156 -1.09 16.05 65.32
N TYR A 157 -1.56 17.21 64.86
CA TYR A 157 -1.78 17.44 63.43
C TYR A 157 -0.47 17.37 62.62
N PHE A 158 0.63 17.90 63.16
CA PHE A 158 1.94 17.78 62.51
C PHE A 158 2.41 16.33 62.43
N GLU A 159 2.25 15.56 63.50
CA GLU A 159 2.59 14.13 63.52
C GLU A 159 1.81 13.35 62.46
N ASP A 160 0.49 13.56 62.37
CA ASP A 160 -0.36 12.93 61.34
C ASP A 160 0.08 13.31 59.91
N LEU A 161 0.47 14.58 59.69
CA LEU A 161 0.92 15.04 58.38
C LEU A 161 2.29 14.47 58.01
N THR A 162 3.21 14.37 58.98
CA THR A 162 4.53 13.77 58.77
C THR A 162 4.39 12.30 58.38
N ASN A 163 3.53 11.54 59.05
CA ASN A 163 3.29 10.13 58.71
C ASN A 163 2.78 9.98 57.26
N LYS A 164 1.77 10.76 56.86
CA LYS A 164 1.25 10.74 55.48
C LYS A 164 2.30 11.13 54.44
N LEU A 165 3.16 12.11 54.76
CA LEU A 165 4.24 12.51 53.87
C LEU A 165 5.26 11.39 53.70
N THR A 166 5.61 10.69 54.78
CA THR A 166 6.52 9.55 54.73
C THR A 166 5.93 8.41 53.90
N GLU A 167 4.66 8.06 54.08
CA GLU A 167 3.96 7.05 53.27
C GLU A 167 4.00 7.40 51.77
N ALA A 168 3.63 8.63 51.41
CA ALA A 168 3.66 9.08 50.01
C ALA A 168 5.08 9.10 49.41
N GLN A 169 6.10 9.40 50.22
CA GLN A 169 7.51 9.34 49.79
C GLN A 169 7.98 7.91 49.53
N GLU A 170 7.52 6.94 50.30
CA GLU A 170 7.83 5.52 50.08
C GLU A 170 7.15 5.00 48.81
N GLU A 171 5.86 5.30 48.61
CA GLU A 171 5.13 4.95 47.38
C GLU A 171 5.82 5.52 46.12
N LEU A 172 6.23 6.79 46.16
CA LEU A 172 6.91 7.42 45.03
C LEU A 172 8.25 6.76 44.72
N LYS A 173 9.00 6.32 45.73
CA LYS A 173 10.26 5.60 45.54
C LYS A 173 10.04 4.27 44.85
N GLU A 174 9.01 3.53 45.26
CA GLU A 174 8.65 2.25 44.66
C GLU A 174 8.25 2.41 43.19
N ILE A 175 7.41 3.40 42.87
CA ILE A 175 7.01 3.71 41.49
C ILE A 175 8.21 4.09 40.63
N ASN A 176 9.11 4.95 41.14
CA ASN A 176 10.30 5.35 40.41
C ASN A 176 11.22 4.15 40.12
N ARG A 177 11.37 3.23 41.07
CA ARG A 177 12.17 2.02 40.89
C ARG A 177 11.61 1.13 39.76
N ASP A 178 10.30 0.89 39.75
CA ASP A 178 9.63 0.12 38.69
C ASP A 178 9.75 0.82 37.31
N LEU A 179 9.63 2.15 37.29
CA LEU A 179 9.80 2.94 36.07
C LEU A 179 11.22 2.85 35.51
N GLU A 180 12.24 2.95 36.37
CA GLU A 180 13.65 2.81 35.98
C GLU A 180 13.95 1.42 35.41
N GLU A 181 13.36 0.37 35.96
CA GLU A 181 13.47 -0.99 35.42
C GLU A 181 12.85 -1.10 34.03
N LYS A 182 11.61 -0.65 33.86
CA LYS A 182 10.93 -0.64 32.54
C LYS A 182 11.67 0.18 31.50
N VAL A 183 12.25 1.32 31.88
CA VAL A 183 13.05 2.15 30.98
C VAL A 183 14.31 1.41 30.55
N ARG A 184 15.01 0.73 31.46
CA ARG A 184 16.18 -0.10 31.12
C ARG A 184 15.83 -1.22 30.15
N GLU A 185 14.77 -1.97 30.42
CA GLU A 185 14.31 -3.06 29.54
C GLU A 185 13.98 -2.55 28.13
N ARG A 186 13.17 -1.48 28.03
CA ARG A 186 12.82 -0.89 26.73
C ARG A 186 14.04 -0.35 25.98
N THR A 187 15.01 0.21 26.69
CA THR A 187 16.24 0.75 26.09
C THR A 187 17.08 -0.38 25.49
N ALA A 188 17.23 -1.50 26.20
CA ALA A 188 17.92 -2.69 25.69
C ALA A 188 17.23 -3.29 24.46
N ASP A 189 15.89 -3.39 24.48
CA ASP A 189 15.10 -3.88 23.35
C ASP A 189 15.23 -2.99 22.10
N LEU A 190 15.18 -1.66 22.28
CA LEU A 190 15.37 -0.71 21.18
C LEU A 190 16.77 -0.79 20.59
N GLN A 191 17.79 -0.98 21.42
CA GLN A 191 19.17 -1.12 20.98
C GLN A 191 19.34 -2.38 20.12
N LYS A 192 18.78 -3.52 20.56
CA LYS A 192 18.78 -4.76 19.79
C LYS A 192 18.07 -4.62 18.44
N ARG A 193 16.87 -4.02 18.42
CA ARG A 193 16.13 -3.78 17.17
C ARG A 193 16.90 -2.86 16.22
N THR A 194 17.60 -1.86 16.74
CA THR A 194 18.42 -0.95 15.95
C THR A 194 19.58 -1.69 15.30
N GLU A 195 20.28 -2.55 16.03
CA GLU A 195 21.35 -3.39 15.49
C GLU A 195 20.87 -4.33 14.39
N ASP A 196 19.73 -4.99 14.58
CA ASP A 196 19.12 -5.86 13.57
C ASP A 196 18.73 -5.07 12.31
N LEU A 197 18.20 -3.86 12.47
CA LEU A 197 17.82 -2.99 11.36
C LEU A 197 19.05 -2.53 10.55
N VAL A 198 20.14 -2.18 11.22
CA VAL A 198 21.41 -1.80 10.58
C VAL A 198 21.99 -2.96 9.77
N LYS A 199 21.97 -4.19 10.32
CA LYS A 199 22.40 -5.39 9.58
C LYS A 199 21.53 -5.65 8.35
N SER A 200 20.21 -5.50 8.48
CA SER A 200 19.29 -5.64 7.35
C SER A 200 19.53 -4.58 6.27
N HIS A 201 19.78 -3.32 6.67
CA HIS A 201 20.07 -2.23 5.74
C HIS A 201 21.36 -2.50 4.95
N ALA A 202 22.43 -2.90 5.63
CA ALA A 202 23.70 -3.23 4.98
C ALA A 202 23.55 -4.36 3.95
N LYS A 203 22.73 -5.38 4.26
CA LYS A 203 22.44 -6.47 3.31
C LYS A 203 21.66 -5.97 2.10
N LEU A 204 20.66 -5.11 2.29
CA LEU A 204 19.89 -4.52 1.19
C LEU A 204 20.75 -3.61 0.31
N GLU A 205 21.66 -2.82 0.90
CA GLU A 205 22.61 -2.01 0.13
C GLU A 205 23.52 -2.87 -0.74
N GLN A 206 24.03 -3.99 -0.21
CA GLN A 206 24.82 -4.93 -1.00
C GLN A 206 24.01 -5.51 -2.18
N GLN A 207 22.78 -5.97 -1.92
CA GLN A 207 21.90 -6.51 -2.95
C GLN A 207 21.57 -5.47 -4.02
N ASN A 208 21.36 -4.22 -3.63
CA ASN A 208 21.08 -3.13 -4.56
C ASN A 208 22.31 -2.82 -5.43
N ALA A 209 23.51 -2.81 -4.86
CA ALA A 209 24.75 -2.64 -5.63
C ALA A 209 24.95 -3.76 -6.66
N GLU A 210 24.71 -5.02 -6.28
CA GLU A 210 24.75 -6.17 -7.19
C GLU A 210 23.71 -6.03 -8.32
N LEU A 211 22.49 -5.59 -7.99
CA LEU A 211 21.41 -5.41 -8.95
C LEU A 211 21.71 -4.29 -9.96
N VAL A 212 22.27 -3.16 -9.49
CA VAL A 212 22.71 -2.04 -10.35
C VAL A 212 23.83 -2.49 -11.29
N ALA A 213 24.82 -3.25 -10.80
CA ALA A 213 25.88 -3.79 -11.63
C ALA A 213 25.33 -4.77 -12.69
N SER A 214 24.38 -5.63 -12.30
CA SER A 214 23.68 -6.54 -13.22
C SER A 214 22.89 -5.77 -14.29
N HIS A 215 22.19 -4.70 -13.91
CA HIS A 215 21.43 -3.85 -14.84
C HIS A 215 22.35 -3.23 -15.90
N LYS A 216 23.48 -2.65 -15.48
CA LYS A 216 24.47 -2.07 -16.41
C LYS A 216 25.01 -3.13 -17.39
N LYS A 217 25.32 -4.33 -16.91
CA LYS A 217 25.76 -5.43 -17.77
C LYS A 217 24.68 -5.85 -18.77
N LEU A 218 23.41 -5.88 -18.35
CA LEU A 218 22.29 -6.15 -19.25
C LEU A 218 22.18 -5.07 -20.33
N GLU A 219 22.28 -3.79 -19.98
CA GLU A 219 22.26 -2.68 -20.96
C GLU A 219 23.37 -2.81 -22.01
N GLU A 220 24.60 -3.14 -21.59
CA GLU A 220 25.73 -3.38 -22.51
C GLU A 220 25.46 -4.58 -23.44
N LEU A 221 24.89 -5.67 -22.92
CA LEU A 221 24.47 -6.84 -23.71
C LEU A 221 23.35 -6.48 -24.69
N TYR A 222 22.35 -5.69 -24.29
CA TYR A 222 21.27 -5.24 -25.16
C TYR A 222 21.78 -4.36 -26.29
N SER A 223 22.70 -3.44 -26.01
CA SER A 223 23.33 -2.59 -27.03
C SER A 223 24.10 -3.43 -28.05
N THR A 224 24.92 -4.37 -27.55
CA THR A 224 25.68 -5.29 -28.40
C THR A 224 24.77 -6.18 -29.24
N ARG A 225 23.71 -6.74 -28.65
CA ARG A 225 22.69 -7.54 -29.35
C ARG A 225 22.04 -6.75 -30.48
N THR A 226 21.63 -5.52 -30.20
CA THR A 226 20.98 -4.64 -31.17
C THR A 226 21.89 -4.37 -32.38
N LEU A 227 23.17 -4.06 -32.13
CA LEU A 227 24.14 -3.84 -33.20
C LEU A 227 24.39 -5.11 -34.03
N THR A 228 24.50 -6.27 -33.38
CA THR A 228 24.69 -7.56 -34.07
C THR A 228 23.49 -7.90 -34.95
N PHE A 229 22.27 -7.75 -34.44
CA PHE A 229 21.07 -8.05 -35.19
C PHE A 229 20.86 -7.10 -36.37
N LYS A 230 21.19 -5.81 -36.20
CA LYS A 230 21.22 -4.85 -37.31
C LYS A 230 22.18 -5.31 -38.43
N LYS A 231 23.40 -5.74 -38.07
CA LYS A 231 24.37 -6.24 -39.05
C LYS A 231 23.89 -7.51 -39.76
N LEU A 232 23.20 -8.41 -39.05
CA LEU A 232 22.61 -9.61 -39.64
C LEU A 232 21.47 -9.27 -40.59
N GLU A 233 20.62 -8.31 -40.23
CA GLU A 233 19.56 -7.81 -41.11
C GLU A 233 20.14 -7.14 -42.37
N ASP A 234 21.18 -6.32 -42.21
CA ASP A 234 21.88 -5.70 -43.33
C ASP A 234 22.49 -6.78 -44.25
N LEU A 235 23.15 -7.80 -43.70
CA LEU A 235 23.69 -8.95 -44.44
C LEU A 235 22.59 -9.66 -45.24
N TYR A 236 21.46 -9.93 -44.61
CA TYR A 236 20.32 -10.60 -45.23
C TYR A 236 19.71 -9.77 -46.36
N LYS A 237 19.25 -8.54 -46.06
CA LYS A 237 18.49 -7.70 -46.99
C LYS A 237 19.35 -7.08 -48.09
N ASN A 238 20.55 -6.60 -47.77
CA ASN A 238 21.35 -5.79 -48.69
C ASN A 238 22.42 -6.60 -49.44
N PHE A 239 22.71 -7.84 -49.04
CA PHE A 239 23.73 -8.67 -49.68
C PHE A 239 23.17 -10.01 -50.16
N LEU A 240 22.61 -10.83 -49.27
CA LEU A 240 22.19 -12.21 -49.62
C LEU A 240 20.97 -12.25 -50.55
N VAL A 241 19.92 -11.47 -50.28
CA VAL A 241 18.75 -11.40 -51.17
C VAL A 241 19.11 -10.88 -52.58
N PRO A 242 19.87 -9.77 -52.75
CA PRO A 242 20.34 -9.35 -54.07
C PRO A 242 21.24 -10.38 -54.76
N LEU A 243 22.09 -11.09 -54.01
CA LEU A 243 22.93 -12.16 -54.55
C LEU A 243 22.07 -13.31 -55.10
N GLN A 244 21.07 -13.75 -54.34
CA GLN A 244 20.12 -14.77 -54.77
C GLN A 244 19.41 -14.36 -56.07
N MET A 245 18.88 -13.13 -56.13
CA MET A 245 18.23 -12.60 -57.35
C MET A 245 19.18 -12.59 -58.55
N THR A 246 20.44 -12.20 -58.34
CA THR A 246 21.46 -12.17 -59.40
C THR A 246 21.77 -13.58 -59.89
N LEU A 247 21.92 -14.55 -58.98
CA LEU A 247 22.16 -15.95 -59.33
C LEU A 247 20.97 -16.55 -60.10
N MET A 248 19.73 -16.27 -59.70
CA MET A 248 18.52 -16.69 -60.42
C MET A 248 18.47 -16.11 -61.84
N GLN A 249 18.88 -14.86 -62.04
CA GLN A 249 18.98 -14.25 -63.38
C GLN A 249 20.04 -14.96 -64.24
N ILE A 250 21.20 -15.30 -63.65
CA ILE A 250 22.26 -16.05 -64.34
C ILE A 250 21.77 -17.47 -64.71
N GLU A 251 21.01 -18.13 -63.83
CA GLU A 251 20.44 -19.45 -64.09
C GLU A 251 19.49 -19.43 -65.29
N GLN A 252 18.63 -18.40 -65.39
CA GLN A 252 17.69 -18.22 -66.50
C GLN A 252 18.40 -17.97 -67.85
N GLN A 253 19.56 -17.32 -67.82
CA GLN A 253 20.37 -17.03 -69.02
C GLN A 253 21.32 -18.18 -69.41
N SER A 254 21.50 -19.16 -68.52
CA SER A 254 22.45 -20.25 -68.73
C SER A 254 21.91 -21.30 -69.71
N SER A 255 22.59 -21.44 -70.84
CA SER A 255 22.30 -22.45 -71.87
C SER A 255 22.85 -23.80 -71.41
N GLY A 256 22.00 -24.61 -70.75
CA GLY A 256 22.17 -26.02 -70.34
C GLY A 256 23.58 -26.65 -70.31
N GLY A 257 23.97 -27.18 -69.14
CA GLY A 257 25.23 -27.93 -68.96
C GLY A 257 25.78 -27.76 -67.53
N HIS A 258 27.06 -28.05 -67.34
CA HIS A 258 27.75 -28.02 -66.03
C HIS A 258 27.71 -26.64 -65.34
N GLN A 259 27.70 -25.55 -66.11
CA GLN A 259 27.55 -24.18 -65.59
C GLN A 259 26.19 -23.97 -64.90
N LYS A 260 25.11 -24.54 -65.45
CA LYS A 260 23.77 -24.41 -64.87
C LYS A 260 23.67 -25.17 -63.54
N GLU A 261 24.27 -26.37 -63.47
CA GLU A 261 24.34 -27.15 -62.23
C GLU A 261 25.12 -26.42 -61.13
N MET A 262 26.26 -25.78 -61.46
CA MET A 262 27.03 -24.99 -60.50
C MET A 262 26.24 -23.78 -59.96
N VAL A 263 25.53 -23.07 -60.84
CA VAL A 263 24.69 -21.92 -60.44
C VAL A 263 23.53 -22.39 -59.56
N GLN A 264 22.88 -23.52 -59.90
CA GLN A 264 21.84 -24.12 -59.06
C GLN A 264 22.35 -24.53 -57.68
N SER A 265 23.55 -25.11 -57.60
CA SER A 265 24.19 -25.43 -56.31
C SER A 265 24.45 -24.18 -55.48
N ALA A 266 24.97 -23.11 -56.09
CA ALA A 266 25.21 -21.84 -55.39
C ALA A 266 23.91 -21.17 -54.92
N ILE A 267 22.83 -21.26 -55.71
CA ILE A 267 21.49 -20.81 -55.29
C ILE A 267 21.03 -21.62 -54.07
N GLY A 268 21.23 -22.95 -54.08
CA GLY A 268 20.94 -23.82 -52.94
C GLY A 268 21.65 -23.38 -51.67
N GLU A 269 22.97 -23.18 -51.73
CA GLU A 269 23.75 -22.73 -50.56
C GLU A 269 23.30 -21.36 -50.04
N VAL A 270 22.99 -20.41 -50.94
CA VAL A 270 22.48 -19.09 -50.53
C VAL A 270 21.09 -19.21 -49.90
N ASN A 271 20.23 -20.08 -50.42
CA ASN A 271 18.91 -20.35 -49.85
C ASN A 271 19.02 -20.94 -48.45
N ASP A 272 19.92 -21.91 -48.24
CA ASP A 272 20.15 -22.50 -46.92
C ASP A 272 20.56 -21.43 -45.89
N VAL A 273 21.45 -20.51 -46.28
CA VAL A 273 21.87 -19.40 -45.39
C VAL A 273 20.72 -18.41 -45.14
N LEU A 274 19.90 -18.10 -46.16
CA LEU A 274 18.73 -17.24 -46.00
C LEU A 274 17.71 -17.87 -45.05
N GLU A 275 17.39 -19.16 -45.21
CA GLU A 275 16.48 -19.90 -44.32
C GLU A 275 16.99 -19.93 -42.87
N LEU A 276 18.30 -20.08 -42.67
CA LEU A 276 18.90 -20.05 -41.33
C LEU A 276 18.84 -18.66 -40.66
N LEU A 277 18.95 -17.57 -41.45
CA LEU A 277 18.97 -16.21 -40.92
C LEU A 277 17.58 -15.58 -40.79
N GLU A 278 16.60 -16.02 -41.58
CA GLU A 278 15.23 -15.50 -41.60
C GLU A 278 14.60 -15.34 -40.20
N PRO A 279 14.68 -16.33 -39.27
CA PRO A 279 14.03 -16.20 -37.97
C PRO A 279 14.58 -15.02 -37.15
N VAL A 280 15.91 -14.82 -37.20
CA VAL A 280 16.58 -13.77 -36.41
C VAL A 280 16.31 -12.38 -37.01
N THR A 281 16.37 -12.27 -38.34
CA THR A 281 16.13 -11.00 -39.03
C THR A 281 14.66 -10.58 -38.94
N SER A 282 13.73 -11.52 -39.07
CA SER A 282 12.29 -11.30 -38.88
C SER A 282 11.95 -10.83 -37.45
N LEU A 283 12.55 -11.45 -36.43
CA LEU A 283 12.40 -11.02 -35.04
C LEU A 283 12.91 -9.59 -34.83
N TYR A 284 14.09 -9.27 -35.34
CA TYR A 284 14.65 -7.93 -35.22
C TYR A 284 13.81 -6.88 -35.94
N SER A 285 13.35 -7.16 -37.16
CA SER A 285 12.48 -6.23 -37.89
C SER A 285 11.14 -6.03 -37.16
N THR A 286 10.59 -7.08 -36.56
CA THR A 286 9.37 -6.99 -35.74
C THR A 286 9.61 -6.14 -34.49
N GLU A 287 10.74 -6.32 -33.79
CA GLU A 287 11.11 -5.50 -32.62
C GLU A 287 11.23 -4.02 -32.99
N GLN A 288 11.85 -3.71 -34.13
CA GLN A 288 11.95 -2.33 -34.61
C GLN A 288 10.60 -1.75 -35.04
N ALA A 289 9.75 -2.56 -35.68
CA ALA A 289 8.41 -2.16 -36.06
C ALA A 289 7.54 -1.85 -34.85
N MET A 290 7.70 -2.59 -33.73
CA MET A 290 6.97 -2.29 -32.50
C MET A 290 7.37 -0.94 -31.88
N LYS A 291 8.65 -0.54 -31.91
CA LYS A 291 9.12 0.71 -31.27
C LYS A 291 8.50 1.99 -31.83
N SER A 292 7.99 1.96 -33.06
CA SER A 292 7.37 3.12 -33.70
C SER A 292 5.85 3.15 -33.51
N LYS A 293 5.26 2.16 -32.84
CA LYS A 293 3.82 1.99 -32.76
C LYS A 293 3.26 2.48 -31.44
N ARG A 294 2.16 3.21 -31.54
CA ARG A 294 1.37 3.66 -30.40
C ARG A 294 0.20 2.71 -30.18
N VAL A 295 0.15 2.09 -29.02
CA VAL A 295 -0.81 1.05 -28.66
C VAL A 295 -1.76 1.60 -27.59
N LEU A 296 -3.06 1.58 -27.88
CA LEU A 296 -4.10 1.83 -26.89
C LEU A 296 -4.58 0.51 -26.30
N LEU A 297 -4.58 0.42 -24.98
CA LEU A 297 -5.20 -0.67 -24.24
C LEU A 297 -6.34 -0.11 -23.38
N ALA A 298 -7.57 -0.34 -23.82
CA ALA A 298 -8.75 -0.07 -23.00
C ALA A 298 -8.96 -1.24 -22.03
N GLU A 299 -8.62 -1.05 -20.77
CA GLU A 299 -8.68 -2.09 -19.75
C GLU A 299 -9.21 -1.50 -18.43
N PRO A 300 -10.50 -1.71 -18.08
CA PRO A 300 -11.07 -1.12 -16.87
C PRO A 300 -10.49 -1.72 -15.57
N ASN A 301 -9.92 -2.93 -15.60
CA ASN A 301 -9.38 -3.60 -14.42
C ASN A 301 -7.94 -3.15 -14.10
N LYS A 302 -7.79 -2.35 -13.04
CA LYS A 302 -6.48 -1.85 -12.57
C LYS A 302 -5.39 -2.92 -12.37
N LYS A 303 -5.74 -4.14 -11.95
CA LYS A 303 -4.73 -5.22 -11.78
C LYS A 303 -4.20 -5.69 -13.14
N GLN A 304 -5.06 -5.75 -14.16
CA GLN A 304 -4.67 -6.13 -15.50
C GLN A 304 -3.87 -5.01 -16.18
N GLN A 305 -4.22 -3.74 -15.95
CA GLN A 305 -3.46 -2.58 -16.41
C GLN A 305 -1.98 -2.62 -15.98
N ILE A 306 -1.71 -2.85 -14.69
CA ILE A 306 -0.33 -2.92 -14.18
C ILE A 306 0.47 -4.01 -14.90
N THR A 307 -0.16 -5.16 -15.08
CA THR A 307 0.52 -6.33 -15.65
C THR A 307 0.76 -6.15 -17.16
N ALA A 308 -0.22 -5.58 -17.88
CA ALA A 308 -0.06 -5.22 -19.28
C ALA A 308 1.00 -4.12 -19.48
N LYS A 309 1.04 -3.12 -18.60
CA LYS A 309 2.08 -2.08 -18.59
C LYS A 309 3.48 -2.67 -18.43
N MET A 310 3.64 -3.63 -17.52
CA MET A 310 4.93 -4.33 -17.34
C MET A 310 5.32 -5.14 -18.58
N ALA A 311 4.38 -5.84 -19.20
CA ALA A 311 4.66 -6.71 -20.33
C ALA A 311 4.94 -5.94 -21.63
N LEU A 312 4.09 -4.98 -21.97
CA LEU A 312 4.22 -4.18 -23.18
C LEU A 312 5.29 -3.09 -23.04
N GLY A 313 5.52 -2.56 -21.84
CA GLY A 313 6.58 -1.58 -21.60
C GLY A 313 7.98 -2.11 -21.96
N GLY A 314 8.21 -3.43 -21.86
CA GLY A 314 9.45 -4.06 -22.29
C GLY A 314 9.60 -4.26 -23.80
N THR A 315 8.52 -4.09 -24.58
CA THR A 315 8.53 -4.26 -26.05
C THR A 315 8.94 -3.01 -26.80
N GLY A 316 8.90 -1.84 -26.14
CA GLY A 316 9.27 -0.55 -26.72
C GLY A 316 8.15 0.21 -27.42
N VAL A 317 6.91 -0.31 -27.42
CA VAL A 317 5.72 0.43 -27.88
C VAL A 317 5.41 1.63 -26.99
N GLU A 318 4.82 2.68 -27.58
CA GLU A 318 4.20 3.76 -26.79
C GLU A 318 2.82 3.28 -26.31
N LEU A 319 2.71 2.88 -25.05
CA LEU A 319 1.50 2.30 -24.49
C LEU A 319 0.66 3.34 -23.75
N ASP A 320 -0.55 3.56 -24.26
CA ASP A 320 -1.61 4.29 -23.58
C ASP A 320 -2.62 3.30 -22.99
N ILE A 321 -2.94 3.45 -21.70
CA ILE A 321 -3.93 2.62 -21.01
C ILE A 321 -5.07 3.51 -20.55
N VAL A 322 -6.30 3.12 -20.86
CA VAL A 322 -7.51 3.85 -20.44
C VAL A 322 -8.43 2.95 -19.62
N SER A 323 -9.03 3.53 -18.59
CA SER A 323 -9.90 2.80 -17.65
C SER A 323 -11.37 2.92 -17.98
N ASP A 324 -11.74 3.98 -18.72
CA ASP A 324 -13.10 4.28 -19.09
C ASP A 324 -13.20 4.91 -20.48
N LEU A 325 -14.43 4.97 -20.98
CA LEU A 325 -14.73 5.43 -22.33
C LEU A 325 -14.39 6.90 -22.54
N GLU A 326 -14.60 7.77 -21.54
CA GLU A 326 -14.40 9.21 -21.69
C GLU A 326 -12.91 9.57 -21.70
N GLU A 327 -12.10 8.90 -20.87
CA GLU A 327 -10.64 8.94 -20.94
C GLU A 327 -10.14 8.50 -22.32
N GLY A 328 -10.68 7.39 -22.83
CA GLY A 328 -10.38 6.88 -24.18
C GLY A 328 -10.71 7.88 -25.29
N LYS A 329 -11.89 8.49 -25.25
CA LYS A 329 -12.33 9.49 -26.24
C LYS A 329 -11.39 10.68 -26.31
N LYS A 330 -10.98 11.20 -25.14
CA LYS A 330 -10.05 12.33 -25.05
C LYS A 330 -8.68 11.96 -25.62
N LEU A 331 -8.14 10.82 -25.22
CA LEU A 331 -6.80 10.39 -25.60
C LEU A 331 -6.68 10.17 -27.11
N VAL A 332 -7.63 9.42 -27.69
CA VAL A 332 -7.66 9.12 -29.13
C VAL A 332 -7.83 10.39 -29.98
N ALA A 333 -8.53 11.40 -29.47
CA ALA A 333 -8.69 12.68 -30.15
C ALA A 333 -7.40 13.53 -30.14
N GLU A 334 -6.59 13.44 -29.08
CA GLU A 334 -5.33 14.17 -28.94
C GLU A 334 -4.17 13.44 -29.64
N HIS A 335 -4.15 12.10 -29.59
CA HIS A 335 -3.05 11.27 -30.04
C HIS A 335 -3.58 10.12 -30.91
N PRO A 336 -3.28 10.12 -32.24
CA PRO A 336 -3.62 9.00 -33.11
C PRO A 336 -2.90 7.72 -32.69
N VAL A 337 -3.62 6.59 -32.70
CA VAL A 337 -3.12 5.28 -32.26
C VAL A 337 -2.97 4.33 -33.45
N ASP A 338 -1.98 3.44 -33.42
CA ASP A 338 -1.75 2.45 -34.48
C ASP A 338 -2.51 1.14 -34.22
N ILE A 339 -2.56 0.71 -32.97
CA ILE A 339 -3.22 -0.55 -32.56
C ILE A 339 -4.08 -0.26 -31.33
N ALA A 340 -5.36 -0.63 -31.37
CA ALA A 340 -6.28 -0.41 -30.27
C ALA A 340 -6.90 -1.73 -29.79
N PHE A 341 -6.56 -2.14 -28.57
CA PHE A 341 -7.17 -3.25 -27.85
C PHE A 341 -8.37 -2.73 -27.08
N ILE A 342 -9.56 -3.18 -27.46
CA ILE A 342 -10.82 -2.61 -26.97
C ILE A 342 -11.78 -3.74 -26.59
N PRO A 343 -12.36 -3.68 -25.38
CA PRO A 343 -13.37 -4.62 -24.94
C PRO A 343 -14.76 -4.18 -25.38
N ALA A 344 -15.76 -5.05 -25.18
CA ALA A 344 -17.13 -4.82 -25.62
C ALA A 344 -17.77 -3.53 -25.08
N GLU A 345 -17.42 -3.14 -23.85
CA GLU A 345 -17.99 -1.97 -23.18
C GLU A 345 -17.51 -0.63 -23.78
N MET A 346 -16.44 -0.65 -24.59
CA MET A 346 -15.81 0.55 -25.14
C MET A 346 -15.75 0.55 -26.68
N LEU A 347 -16.63 -0.21 -27.35
CA LEU A 347 -16.69 -0.28 -28.82
C LEU A 347 -16.92 1.07 -29.51
N GLU A 348 -17.44 2.08 -28.80
CA GLU A 348 -17.53 3.45 -29.33
C GLU A 348 -16.16 4.06 -29.68
N LEU A 349 -15.07 3.60 -29.05
CA LEU A 349 -13.71 4.08 -29.34
C LEU A 349 -13.24 3.71 -30.75
N VAL A 350 -13.82 2.67 -31.35
CA VAL A 350 -13.43 2.17 -32.68
C VAL A 350 -13.58 3.24 -33.75
N ALA A 351 -14.78 3.82 -33.84
CA ALA A 351 -15.08 4.84 -34.85
C ALA A 351 -14.20 6.08 -34.67
N LEU A 352 -13.83 6.42 -33.44
CA LEU A 352 -12.95 7.55 -33.14
C LEU A 352 -11.49 7.25 -33.49
N ALA A 353 -10.99 6.08 -33.13
CA ALA A 353 -9.62 5.65 -33.44
C ALA A 353 -9.41 5.59 -34.95
N GLN A 354 -10.38 5.07 -35.70
CA GLN A 354 -10.32 5.02 -37.16
C GLN A 354 -10.44 6.39 -37.81
N LYS A 355 -11.24 7.29 -37.25
CA LYS A 355 -11.32 8.66 -37.75
C LYS A 355 -10.00 9.41 -37.55
N ALA A 356 -9.31 9.15 -36.44
CA ALA A 356 -8.00 9.75 -36.15
C ALA A 356 -6.87 9.11 -36.99
N ASN A 357 -6.92 7.78 -37.17
CA ASN A 357 -5.99 7.03 -38.00
C ASN A 357 -6.73 5.92 -38.78
N PRO A 358 -6.99 6.11 -40.09
CA PRO A 358 -7.70 5.12 -40.91
C PRO A 358 -7.01 3.76 -41.00
N SER A 359 -5.69 3.71 -40.78
CA SER A 359 -4.90 2.48 -40.77
C SER A 359 -4.79 1.83 -39.38
N CYS A 360 -5.57 2.30 -38.40
CA CYS A 360 -5.56 1.74 -37.05
C CYS A 360 -6.06 0.30 -37.05
N HIS A 361 -5.26 -0.61 -36.50
CA HIS A 361 -5.68 -1.98 -36.26
C HIS A 361 -6.52 -2.04 -34.99
N PHE A 362 -7.76 -2.50 -35.13
CA PHE A 362 -8.65 -2.72 -34.01
C PHE A 362 -8.63 -4.19 -33.60
N VAL A 363 -8.37 -4.42 -32.31
CA VAL A 363 -8.36 -5.74 -31.68
C VAL A 363 -9.46 -5.81 -30.64
N PHE A 364 -10.51 -6.56 -30.95
CA PHE A 364 -11.58 -6.87 -30.03
C PHE A 364 -11.14 -7.92 -29.01
N MET A 365 -11.20 -7.56 -27.73
CA MET A 365 -10.88 -8.45 -26.62
C MET A 365 -12.15 -8.94 -25.93
N THR A 366 -12.27 -10.25 -25.73
CA THR A 366 -13.45 -10.82 -25.05
C THR A 366 -13.09 -12.02 -24.19
N SER A 367 -13.66 -12.08 -22.98
CA SER A 367 -13.71 -13.30 -22.13
C SER A 367 -15.05 -14.02 -22.27
N ALA A 368 -16.01 -13.35 -22.89
CA ALA A 368 -17.36 -13.81 -23.05
C ALA A 368 -17.57 -14.44 -24.44
N TYR A 369 -18.68 -15.16 -24.53
CA TYR A 369 -19.08 -15.94 -25.66
C TYR A 369 -19.32 -15.07 -26.91
N ILE A 370 -18.46 -15.23 -27.93
CA ILE A 370 -18.33 -14.31 -29.08
C ILE A 370 -19.61 -14.08 -29.88
N PRO A 371 -20.47 -15.10 -30.10
CA PRO A 371 -21.72 -14.92 -30.83
C PRO A 371 -22.65 -13.84 -30.29
N GLU A 372 -22.61 -13.52 -28.99
CA GLU A 372 -23.37 -12.39 -28.42
C GLU A 372 -22.96 -11.03 -28.99
N TYR A 373 -21.70 -10.90 -29.42
CA TYR A 373 -21.14 -9.65 -29.93
C TYR A 373 -21.12 -9.57 -31.46
N LEU A 374 -21.40 -10.67 -32.16
CA LEU A 374 -21.41 -10.71 -33.63
C LEU A 374 -22.33 -9.65 -34.27
N PRO A 375 -23.55 -9.39 -33.77
CA PRO A 375 -24.40 -8.35 -34.34
C PRO A 375 -23.79 -6.94 -34.23
N VAL A 376 -22.91 -6.71 -33.24
CA VAL A 376 -22.22 -5.43 -33.06
C VAL A 376 -20.99 -5.37 -33.95
N LEU A 377 -20.18 -6.44 -33.99
CA LEU A 377 -18.98 -6.51 -34.82
C LEU A 377 -19.33 -6.39 -36.32
N LYS A 378 -20.44 -6.98 -36.77
CA LYS A 378 -20.93 -6.91 -38.16
C LYS A 378 -21.45 -5.53 -38.59
N LYS A 379 -21.65 -4.58 -37.66
CA LYS A 379 -22.07 -3.21 -38.00
C LYS A 379 -20.93 -2.32 -38.46
N HIS A 380 -19.69 -2.74 -38.25
CA HIS A 380 -18.51 -2.00 -38.68
C HIS A 380 -18.13 -2.39 -40.12
N ASP A 381 -17.65 -1.44 -40.90
CA ASP A 381 -17.30 -1.63 -42.33
C ASP A 381 -16.08 -2.54 -42.56
N PHE A 382 -15.42 -2.96 -41.48
CA PHE A 382 -14.20 -3.75 -41.50
C PHE A 382 -14.29 -4.85 -40.43
N LEU A 383 -13.62 -5.97 -40.67
CA LEU A 383 -13.62 -7.08 -39.73
C LEU A 383 -12.57 -6.84 -38.63
N PRO A 384 -12.95 -6.91 -37.35
CA PRO A 384 -12.02 -6.72 -36.25
C PRO A 384 -11.08 -7.93 -36.10
N HIS A 385 -9.84 -7.69 -35.67
CA HIS A 385 -9.05 -8.77 -35.08
C HIS A 385 -9.71 -9.18 -33.77
N ILE A 386 -9.76 -10.47 -33.45
CA ILE A 386 -10.39 -10.98 -32.23
C ILE A 386 -9.35 -11.73 -31.42
N ILE A 387 -9.26 -11.43 -30.14
CA ILE A 387 -8.47 -12.20 -29.18
C ILE A 387 -9.30 -12.60 -27.97
N SER A 388 -9.02 -13.80 -27.48
CA SER A 388 -9.63 -14.35 -26.28
C SER A 388 -8.82 -13.90 -25.06
N ARG A 389 -9.51 -13.45 -24.01
CA ARG A 389 -8.91 -13.12 -22.72
C ARG A 389 -9.38 -14.10 -21.66
N ASP A 390 -8.49 -14.44 -20.74
CA ASP A 390 -8.83 -15.23 -19.55
C ASP A 390 -8.57 -14.36 -18.31
N GLU A 391 -9.64 -14.02 -17.58
CA GLU A 391 -9.57 -13.16 -16.40
C GLU A 391 -8.81 -13.82 -15.24
N ASN A 392 -8.76 -15.15 -15.23
CA ASN A 392 -8.09 -15.95 -14.22
C ASN A 392 -6.65 -16.32 -14.63
N ASP A 393 -6.37 -16.41 -15.94
CA ASP A 393 -5.03 -16.66 -16.48
C ASP A 393 -4.40 -15.40 -17.09
N ARG A 394 -3.72 -14.63 -16.22
CA ARG A 394 -3.04 -13.39 -16.61
C ARG A 394 -1.88 -13.63 -17.56
N THR A 395 -1.16 -14.75 -17.41
CA THR A 395 0.00 -15.06 -18.25
C THR A 395 -0.44 -15.33 -19.69
N PHE A 396 -1.55 -16.07 -19.86
CA PHE A 396 -2.17 -16.30 -21.16
C PHE A 396 -2.59 -14.98 -21.83
N THR A 397 -3.39 -14.16 -21.14
CA THR A 397 -3.89 -12.89 -21.68
C THR A 397 -2.75 -11.96 -22.13
N ILE A 398 -1.69 -11.85 -21.33
CA ILE A 398 -0.54 -11.00 -21.65
C ILE A 398 0.23 -11.53 -22.85
N LYS A 399 0.50 -12.84 -22.89
CA LYS A 399 1.19 -13.45 -24.03
C LYS A 399 0.41 -13.17 -25.32
N ASN A 400 -0.91 -13.28 -25.29
CA ASN A 400 -1.77 -13.00 -26.43
C ASN A 400 -1.71 -11.54 -26.87
N ILE A 401 -1.73 -10.58 -25.94
CA ILE A 401 -1.61 -9.15 -26.27
C ILE A 401 -0.25 -8.87 -26.92
N VAL A 402 0.85 -9.36 -26.33
CA VAL A 402 2.22 -9.16 -26.86
C VAL A 402 2.37 -9.79 -28.25
N THR A 403 1.91 -11.03 -28.44
CA THR A 403 1.92 -11.69 -29.75
C THR A 403 1.07 -10.92 -30.77
N SER A 404 -0.08 -10.39 -30.37
CA SER A 404 -0.95 -9.59 -31.26
C SER A 404 -0.28 -8.29 -31.69
N VAL A 405 0.34 -7.56 -30.75
CA VAL A 405 1.12 -6.36 -31.07
C VAL A 405 2.24 -6.69 -32.05
N ALA A 406 3.01 -7.76 -31.81
CA ALA A 406 4.11 -8.14 -32.68
C ALA A 406 3.63 -8.46 -34.12
N LYS A 407 2.52 -9.19 -34.25
CA LYS A 407 1.92 -9.53 -35.55
C LYS A 407 1.48 -8.29 -36.33
N LEU A 408 0.74 -7.40 -35.67
CA LEU A 408 0.13 -6.23 -36.29
C LEU A 408 1.16 -5.13 -36.57
N ALA A 409 2.11 -4.92 -35.65
CA ALA A 409 3.20 -3.98 -35.87
C ALA A 409 4.13 -4.45 -37.01
N GLY A 410 4.45 -5.75 -37.06
CA GLY A 410 5.30 -6.33 -38.08
C GLY A 410 4.64 -6.49 -39.46
N GLY A 411 3.30 -6.41 -39.54
CA GLY A 411 2.56 -6.66 -40.78
C GLY A 411 2.64 -8.11 -41.26
N ASP A 412 2.90 -9.04 -40.35
CA ASP A 412 2.97 -10.47 -40.63
C ASP A 412 2.20 -11.25 -39.56
N ILE A 413 0.97 -11.61 -39.90
CA ILE A 413 0.10 -12.37 -39.00
C ILE A 413 0.36 -13.88 -39.03
N PHE A 414 1.23 -14.40 -39.90
CA PHE A 414 1.39 -15.84 -40.11
C PHE A 414 2.53 -16.44 -39.30
N GLY A 415 2.52 -17.74 -39.09
CA GLY A 415 3.64 -18.50 -38.53
C GLY A 415 3.39 -18.99 -37.10
N LEU A 416 3.52 -20.31 -36.96
CA LEU A 416 3.42 -21.04 -35.70
C LEU A 416 4.41 -20.56 -34.62
N SER A 417 5.62 -20.16 -35.04
CA SER A 417 6.72 -19.73 -34.15
C SER A 417 6.33 -18.57 -33.23
N LYS A 418 5.39 -17.71 -33.64
CA LYS A 418 4.96 -16.54 -32.88
C LYS A 418 4.22 -16.88 -31.57
N TYR A 419 3.78 -18.13 -31.42
CA TYR A 419 3.06 -18.64 -30.24
C TYR A 419 3.92 -19.52 -29.33
N LEU A 420 5.10 -19.93 -29.79
CA LEU A 420 6.01 -20.82 -29.07
C LEU A 420 7.21 -20.04 -28.52
N ALA A 421 7.94 -20.65 -27.59
CA ALA A 421 9.21 -20.09 -27.12
C ALA A 421 10.21 -19.94 -28.28
N TRP A 422 11.12 -18.96 -28.13
CA TRP A 422 12.19 -18.76 -29.10
C TRP A 422 13.14 -19.97 -29.16
N GLY A 423 13.60 -20.31 -30.37
CA GLY A 423 14.54 -21.41 -30.60
C GLY A 423 13.89 -22.78 -30.78
N VAL A 424 12.56 -22.86 -30.81
CA VAL A 424 11.86 -24.11 -31.10
C VAL A 424 12.03 -24.50 -32.58
N ASP A 425 12.40 -25.75 -32.80
CA ASP A 425 12.55 -26.37 -34.11
C ASP A 425 11.18 -26.79 -34.67
N ILE A 426 10.72 -26.07 -35.70
CA ILE A 426 9.43 -26.32 -36.34
C ILE A 426 9.60 -27.38 -37.43
N LYS A 427 8.87 -28.49 -37.27
CA LYS A 427 8.76 -29.51 -38.31
C LYS A 427 7.75 -29.06 -39.35
N SER A 428 8.07 -29.27 -40.62
CA SER A 428 7.21 -28.83 -41.72
C SER A 428 7.22 -29.82 -42.87
N ALA A 429 6.03 -30.13 -43.38
CA ALA A 429 5.82 -31.03 -44.51
C ALA A 429 4.80 -30.46 -45.51
N PRO A 430 5.02 -30.58 -46.82
CA PRO A 430 4.07 -30.14 -47.82
C PRO A 430 2.84 -31.07 -47.86
N ILE A 431 1.68 -30.50 -48.18
CA ILE A 431 0.43 -31.23 -48.39
C ILE A 431 0.24 -31.39 -49.89
N ILE A 432 0.57 -32.56 -50.44
CA ILE A 432 0.57 -32.79 -51.89
C ILE A 432 -0.63 -33.65 -52.30
N ARG A 433 -0.93 -34.69 -51.52
CA ARG A 433 -1.93 -35.68 -51.88
C ARG A 433 -2.82 -36.07 -50.71
N SER A 434 -4.07 -36.38 -51.02
CA SER A 434 -5.07 -36.82 -50.03
C SER A 434 -4.78 -38.18 -49.40
N ASP A 435 -4.04 -39.08 -50.03
CA ASP A 435 -3.65 -40.38 -49.45
C ASP A 435 -2.49 -40.28 -48.44
N GLU A 436 -1.77 -39.16 -48.42
CA GLU A 436 -0.63 -38.93 -47.51
C GLU A 436 -1.05 -38.38 -46.14
N ARG A 437 -2.31 -37.97 -45.96
CA ARG A 437 -2.83 -37.39 -44.69
C ARG A 437 -2.48 -38.23 -43.46
N GLY A 438 -2.79 -39.53 -43.50
CA GLY A 438 -2.53 -40.45 -42.40
C GLY A 438 -1.04 -40.51 -42.05
N LYS A 439 -0.17 -40.58 -43.07
CA LYS A 439 1.28 -40.58 -42.89
C LYS A 439 1.79 -39.28 -42.27
N LEU A 440 1.27 -38.13 -42.68
CA LEU A 440 1.63 -36.83 -42.10
C LEU A 440 1.24 -36.74 -40.62
N ILE A 441 0.05 -37.22 -40.28
CA ILE A 441 -0.45 -37.27 -38.90
C ILE A 441 0.36 -38.24 -38.06
N ASP A 442 0.69 -39.43 -38.59
CA ASP A 442 1.48 -40.43 -37.88
C ASP A 442 2.91 -39.91 -37.61
N GLN A 443 3.54 -39.21 -38.56
CA GLN A 443 4.84 -38.57 -38.34
C GLN A 443 4.81 -37.52 -37.22
N MET A 444 3.76 -36.71 -37.19
CA MET A 444 3.55 -35.73 -36.11
C MET A 444 3.32 -36.43 -34.76
N ASP A 445 2.51 -37.48 -34.74
CA ASP A 445 2.20 -38.24 -33.53
C ASP A 445 3.44 -38.95 -32.97
N GLU A 446 4.27 -39.55 -33.83
CA GLU A 446 5.55 -40.16 -33.49
C GLU A 446 6.51 -39.14 -32.87
N TYR A 447 6.59 -37.93 -33.43
CA TYR A 447 7.40 -36.84 -32.88
C TYR A 447 6.99 -36.50 -31.44
N PHE A 448 5.71 -36.24 -31.18
CA PHE A 448 5.23 -35.91 -29.84
C PHE A 448 5.28 -37.10 -28.86
N SER A 449 5.04 -38.32 -29.36
CA SER A 449 5.20 -39.54 -28.57
C SER A 449 6.65 -39.75 -28.15
N GLY A 450 7.62 -39.49 -29.04
CA GLY A 450 9.05 -39.58 -28.75
C GLY A 450 9.51 -38.58 -27.69
N LEU A 451 8.80 -37.46 -27.53
CA LEU A 451 9.04 -36.47 -26.47
C LEU A 451 8.33 -36.81 -25.14
N GLY A 452 7.60 -37.92 -25.06
CA GLY A 452 6.93 -38.39 -23.85
C GLY A 452 5.60 -37.70 -23.55
N ILE A 453 4.96 -37.08 -24.56
CA ILE A 453 3.69 -36.38 -24.36
C ILE A 453 2.52 -37.37 -24.23
N ARG A 454 1.62 -37.08 -23.28
CA ARG A 454 0.47 -37.92 -22.92
C ARG A 454 -0.43 -38.21 -24.12
N SER A 455 -0.87 -39.47 -24.27
CA SER A 455 -1.71 -39.92 -25.39
C SER A 455 -3.01 -39.14 -25.52
N THR A 456 -3.64 -38.76 -24.41
CA THR A 456 -4.91 -38.02 -24.40
C THR A 456 -4.81 -36.67 -25.12
N ILE A 457 -3.67 -35.98 -24.99
CA ILE A 457 -3.45 -34.69 -25.65
C ILE A 457 -3.09 -34.90 -27.12
N ARG A 458 -2.31 -35.95 -27.41
CA ARG A 458 -1.96 -36.36 -28.78
C ARG A 458 -3.19 -36.77 -29.59
N GLU A 459 -4.15 -37.48 -28.99
CA GLU A 459 -5.42 -37.86 -29.62
C GLU A 459 -6.25 -36.62 -30.01
N ARG A 460 -6.38 -35.63 -29.12
CA ARG A 460 -7.02 -34.34 -29.45
C ARG A 460 -6.34 -33.66 -30.64
N MET A 461 -5.01 -33.61 -30.64
CA MET A 461 -4.24 -33.03 -31.75
C MET A 461 -4.41 -33.81 -33.05
N ARG A 462 -4.50 -35.15 -32.98
CA ARG A 462 -4.77 -36.02 -34.13
C ARG A 462 -6.11 -35.67 -34.78
N THR A 463 -7.17 -35.53 -33.98
CA THR A 463 -8.50 -35.12 -34.43
C THR A 463 -8.47 -33.74 -35.10
N VAL A 464 -7.82 -32.76 -34.47
CA VAL A 464 -7.71 -31.41 -35.04
C VAL A 464 -6.93 -31.42 -36.35
N SER A 465 -5.84 -32.18 -36.43
CA SER A 465 -4.99 -32.25 -37.61
C SER A 465 -5.71 -32.90 -38.80
N GLU A 466 -6.54 -33.92 -38.55
CA GLU A 466 -7.38 -34.55 -39.58
C GLU A 466 -8.32 -33.51 -40.20
N GLU A 467 -9.06 -32.75 -39.39
CA GLU A 467 -9.99 -31.73 -39.87
C GLU A 467 -9.28 -30.57 -40.58
N LEU A 468 -8.11 -30.16 -40.10
CA LEU A 468 -7.30 -29.13 -40.76
C LEU A 468 -6.79 -29.57 -42.13
N LEU A 469 -6.28 -30.80 -42.24
CA LEU A 469 -5.82 -31.35 -43.52
C LEU A 469 -6.98 -31.56 -44.50
N MET A 470 -8.14 -32.01 -43.99
CA MET A 470 -9.37 -32.10 -44.77
C MET A 470 -9.72 -30.76 -45.41
N ASN A 471 -9.76 -29.68 -44.63
CA ASN A 471 -10.11 -28.35 -45.12
C ASN A 471 -9.08 -27.84 -46.16
N ALA A 472 -7.78 -28.06 -45.91
CA ALA A 472 -6.72 -27.63 -46.82
C ALA A 472 -6.73 -28.37 -48.17
N ILE A 473 -7.17 -29.62 -48.20
CA ILE A 473 -7.17 -30.45 -49.42
C ILE A 473 -8.46 -30.29 -50.22
N TYR A 474 -9.62 -30.24 -49.55
CA TYR A 474 -10.91 -30.30 -50.23
C TYR A 474 -11.62 -28.95 -50.33
N ASP A 475 -11.50 -28.10 -49.32
CA ASP A 475 -12.26 -26.84 -49.24
C ASP A 475 -11.46 -25.63 -49.72
N ALA A 476 -10.15 -25.58 -49.39
CA ALA A 476 -9.29 -24.44 -49.69
C ALA A 476 -8.95 -24.23 -51.18
N PRO A 477 -8.70 -25.27 -52.01
CA PRO A 477 -8.38 -25.08 -53.41
C PRO A 477 -9.56 -24.50 -54.20
N VAL A 478 -9.33 -23.36 -54.83
CA VAL A 478 -10.32 -22.63 -55.64
C VAL A 478 -9.83 -22.43 -57.06
N ASP A 479 -10.75 -22.44 -58.02
CA ASP A 479 -10.47 -22.15 -59.42
C ASP A 479 -10.24 -20.64 -59.67
N GLN A 480 -10.02 -20.27 -60.94
CA GLN A 480 -9.79 -18.88 -61.34
C GLN A 480 -10.98 -17.95 -61.05
N ASP A 481 -12.17 -18.51 -60.88
CA ASP A 481 -13.41 -17.79 -60.54
C ASP A 481 -13.68 -17.78 -59.03
N GLY A 482 -12.76 -18.32 -58.21
CA GLY A 482 -12.87 -18.40 -56.76
C GLY A 482 -13.82 -19.48 -56.25
N LYS A 483 -14.23 -20.41 -57.12
CA LYS A 483 -15.12 -21.52 -56.74
C LYS A 483 -14.29 -22.73 -56.32
N SER A 484 -14.74 -23.40 -55.25
CA SER A 484 -14.02 -24.56 -54.72
C SER A 484 -13.93 -25.71 -55.74
N MET A 485 -12.71 -26.22 -55.90
CA MET A 485 -12.37 -27.23 -56.90
C MET A 485 -12.73 -28.65 -56.49
N TYR A 486 -12.72 -28.95 -55.19
CA TYR A 486 -12.78 -30.34 -54.70
C TYR A 486 -13.87 -30.58 -53.65
N ASN A 487 -14.56 -29.56 -53.16
CA ASN A 487 -15.58 -29.70 -52.11
C ASN A 487 -16.79 -30.60 -52.49
N HIS A 488 -17.00 -30.82 -53.78
CA HIS A 488 -18.07 -31.63 -54.35
C HIS A 488 -17.64 -33.08 -54.64
N ILE A 489 -16.34 -33.35 -54.52
CA ILE A 489 -15.76 -34.66 -54.76
C ILE A 489 -15.87 -35.52 -53.50
N SER A 490 -16.05 -36.83 -53.67
CA SER A 490 -16.08 -37.76 -52.54
C SER A 490 -14.74 -37.76 -51.80
N ARG A 491 -14.78 -37.79 -50.46
CA ARG A 491 -13.58 -37.84 -49.60
C ARG A 491 -12.72 -39.09 -49.79
N ASN A 492 -13.27 -40.11 -50.46
CA ASN A 492 -12.57 -41.36 -50.80
C ASN A 492 -11.86 -41.30 -52.16
N GLU A 493 -12.08 -40.24 -52.94
CA GLU A 493 -11.43 -40.04 -54.22
C GLU A 493 -10.07 -39.37 -54.03
N LEU A 494 -9.08 -39.83 -54.78
CA LEU A 494 -7.71 -39.35 -54.69
C LEU A 494 -7.63 -37.93 -55.28
N VAL A 495 -7.41 -36.95 -54.42
CA VAL A 495 -7.02 -35.58 -54.79
C VAL A 495 -5.50 -35.44 -54.78
N ILE A 496 -4.95 -34.86 -55.84
CA ILE A 496 -3.55 -34.45 -55.98
C ILE A 496 -3.57 -32.94 -56.23
N LEU A 497 -2.85 -32.19 -55.41
CA LEU A 497 -2.80 -30.74 -55.48
C LEU A 497 -1.70 -30.29 -56.45
N ASP A 498 -2.04 -29.35 -57.34
CA ASP A 498 -1.05 -28.67 -58.17
C ASP A 498 -0.17 -27.75 -57.31
N SER A 499 1.01 -27.38 -57.82
CA SER A 499 1.98 -26.54 -57.09
C SER A 499 1.42 -25.22 -56.55
N ALA A 500 0.38 -24.67 -57.19
CA ALA A 500 -0.32 -23.46 -56.76
C ALA A 500 -1.26 -23.67 -55.55
N HIS A 501 -1.62 -24.91 -55.23
CA HIS A 501 -2.55 -25.29 -54.16
C HIS A 501 -1.88 -26.05 -53.01
N ILE A 502 -0.58 -26.36 -53.13
CA ILE A 502 0.16 -27.09 -52.09
C ILE A 502 0.24 -26.25 -50.82
N GLY A 503 -0.47 -26.72 -49.79
CA GLY A 503 -0.37 -26.21 -48.44
C GLY A 503 0.80 -26.81 -47.67
N ARG A 504 0.90 -26.45 -46.39
CA ARG A 504 1.92 -26.97 -45.47
C ARG A 504 1.30 -27.35 -44.13
N LEU A 505 1.70 -28.51 -43.62
CA LEU A 505 1.53 -28.90 -42.24
C LEU A 505 2.80 -28.49 -41.48
N GLN A 506 2.62 -27.87 -40.32
CA GLN A 506 3.69 -27.54 -39.39
C GLN A 506 3.32 -27.99 -37.99
N TYR A 507 4.29 -28.44 -37.21
CA TYR A 507 4.09 -28.81 -35.81
C TYR A 507 5.38 -28.65 -35.00
N ALA A 508 5.22 -28.33 -33.72
CA ALA A 508 6.32 -28.12 -32.79
C ALA A 508 5.85 -28.11 -31.33
N THR A 509 6.80 -28.14 -30.39
CA THR A 509 6.53 -27.93 -28.96
C THR A 509 7.68 -27.18 -28.28
N ASP A 510 7.33 -26.35 -27.29
CA ASP A 510 8.29 -25.72 -26.37
C ASP A 510 8.34 -26.40 -24.99
N GLY A 511 7.69 -27.56 -24.85
CA GLY A 511 7.55 -28.31 -23.59
C GLY A 511 6.40 -27.82 -22.71
N MET A 512 5.87 -26.62 -22.93
CA MET A 512 4.64 -26.14 -22.26
C MET A 512 3.43 -26.26 -23.18
N LEU A 513 3.61 -25.94 -24.46
CA LEU A 513 2.61 -25.99 -25.51
C LEU A 513 3.06 -26.95 -26.60
N MET A 514 2.12 -27.75 -27.10
CA MET A 514 2.20 -28.31 -28.44
C MET A 514 1.41 -27.42 -29.38
N ALA A 515 1.87 -27.35 -30.62
CA ALA A 515 1.20 -26.60 -31.65
C ALA A 515 1.21 -27.36 -32.98
N VAL A 516 0.09 -27.28 -33.68
CA VAL A 516 -0.04 -27.72 -35.07
C VAL A 516 -0.62 -26.58 -35.89
N SER A 517 -0.11 -26.40 -37.10
CA SER A 517 -0.56 -25.38 -38.04
C SER A 517 -0.75 -26.02 -39.41
N VAL A 518 -1.84 -25.67 -40.08
CA VAL A 518 -2.04 -25.97 -41.49
C VAL A 518 -2.27 -24.66 -42.24
N SER A 519 -1.48 -24.44 -43.29
CA SER A 519 -1.62 -23.28 -44.16
C SER A 519 -1.90 -23.68 -45.60
N ASP A 520 -2.78 -22.94 -46.27
CA ASP A 520 -3.03 -23.03 -47.71
C ASP A 520 -2.65 -21.73 -48.43
N PRO A 521 -2.24 -21.79 -49.71
CA PRO A 521 -1.86 -20.64 -50.53
C PRO A 521 -3.05 -19.98 -51.26
N ASN A 522 -4.29 -20.38 -50.95
CA ASN A 522 -5.47 -19.90 -51.66
C ASN A 522 -6.22 -18.80 -50.90
N GLY A 523 -6.23 -18.85 -49.57
CA GLY A 523 -6.90 -17.84 -48.76
C GLY A 523 -8.41 -17.80 -49.00
N ALA A 524 -9.03 -18.95 -49.27
CA ALA A 524 -10.46 -19.07 -49.58
C ALA A 524 -11.36 -18.83 -48.36
N LEU A 525 -10.84 -19.07 -47.15
CA LEU A 525 -11.56 -18.82 -45.91
C LEU A 525 -11.59 -17.32 -45.62
N SER A 526 -12.78 -16.76 -45.35
CA SER A 526 -12.92 -15.39 -44.87
C SER A 526 -13.29 -15.34 -43.40
N GLY A 527 -12.86 -14.29 -42.70
CA GLY A 527 -13.20 -14.15 -41.28
C GLY A 527 -14.71 -14.05 -41.04
N LEU A 528 -15.48 -13.42 -41.95
CA LEU A 528 -16.94 -13.41 -41.88
C LEU A 528 -17.54 -14.82 -41.96
N THR A 529 -16.93 -15.72 -42.74
CA THR A 529 -17.35 -17.13 -42.83
C THR A 529 -17.16 -17.83 -41.49
N ILE A 530 -16.01 -17.63 -40.83
CA ILE A 530 -15.74 -18.17 -39.50
C ILE A 530 -16.76 -17.65 -38.47
N LEU A 531 -16.98 -16.34 -38.45
CA LEU A 531 -17.94 -15.73 -37.53
C LEU A 531 -19.37 -16.26 -37.74
N ASN A 532 -19.81 -16.41 -39.00
CA ASN A 532 -21.11 -16.98 -39.31
C ASN A 532 -21.22 -18.46 -38.89
N TYR A 533 -20.14 -19.23 -38.99
CA TYR A 533 -20.13 -20.61 -38.51
C TYR A 533 -20.24 -20.69 -36.99
N LEU A 534 -19.51 -19.83 -36.27
CA LEU A 534 -19.60 -19.73 -34.81
C LEU A 534 -21.01 -19.33 -34.35
N GLU A 535 -21.64 -18.38 -35.03
CA GLU A 535 -23.03 -17.98 -34.77
C GLU A 535 -23.99 -19.16 -34.89
N LYS A 536 -23.83 -19.99 -35.93
CA LYS A 536 -24.68 -21.17 -36.17
C LYS A 536 -24.45 -22.29 -35.16
N CYS A 537 -23.20 -22.58 -34.83
CA CYS A 537 -22.88 -23.73 -33.96
C CYS A 537 -23.30 -23.48 -32.52
N TYR A 538 -23.30 -22.21 -32.08
CA TYR A 538 -23.44 -21.90 -30.67
C TYR A 538 -24.64 -20.96 -30.37
N GLY A 539 -25.34 -20.42 -31.37
CA GLY A 539 -26.42 -19.40 -31.25
C GLY A 539 -27.70 -19.79 -30.49
N GLY A 540 -27.77 -20.99 -29.91
CA GLY A 540 -28.71 -21.33 -28.83
C GLY A 540 -29.98 -22.10 -29.20
N ALA A 541 -30.02 -23.37 -28.80
CA ALA A 541 -31.11 -23.97 -28.02
C ALA A 541 -30.52 -25.14 -27.20
N GLU A 542 -30.87 -25.24 -25.92
CA GLU A 542 -30.62 -26.41 -25.09
C GLU A 542 -31.00 -27.70 -25.84
N GLY A 543 -30.08 -28.67 -25.93
CA GLY A 543 -30.42 -30.05 -26.32
C GLY A 543 -30.84 -30.29 -27.78
N GLY A 544 -30.51 -29.41 -28.72
CA GLY A 544 -30.72 -29.65 -30.15
C GLY A 544 -29.70 -30.65 -30.73
N HIS A 545 -29.90 -31.95 -30.52
CA HIS A 545 -29.46 -32.92 -31.53
C HIS A 545 -30.20 -32.57 -32.83
N ASP A 546 -29.55 -31.83 -33.73
CA ASP A 546 -30.11 -31.62 -35.07
C ASP A 546 -30.20 -32.98 -35.78
N GLU A 547 -31.43 -33.43 -36.00
CA GLU A 547 -31.83 -34.58 -36.82
C GLU A 547 -31.50 -34.39 -38.32
N ASP A 548 -30.85 -33.28 -38.70
CA ASP A 548 -30.32 -33.00 -40.04
C ASP A 548 -28.82 -33.36 -40.18
N ALA A 549 -28.39 -34.42 -39.48
CA ALA A 549 -27.04 -34.98 -39.54
C ALA A 549 -26.64 -35.56 -40.93
N SER A 550 -27.47 -35.41 -41.98
CA SER A 550 -27.22 -35.98 -43.31
C SER A 550 -26.64 -35.00 -44.34
N LYS A 551 -26.36 -33.73 -43.98
CA LYS A 551 -25.59 -32.80 -44.85
C LYS A 551 -24.23 -32.48 -44.21
N GLY A 552 -23.22 -33.28 -44.55
CA GLY A 552 -21.83 -33.13 -44.10
C GLY A 552 -21.11 -31.91 -44.70
N GLY A 553 -21.45 -30.70 -44.23
CA GLY A 553 -20.82 -29.44 -44.65
C GLY A 553 -19.73 -28.92 -43.70
N ALA A 554 -18.81 -28.12 -44.25
CA ALA A 554 -17.60 -27.53 -43.65
C ALA A 554 -17.73 -26.87 -42.25
N GLY A 555 -18.95 -26.58 -41.78
CA GLY A 555 -19.18 -26.01 -40.44
C GLY A 555 -18.88 -26.95 -39.27
N ARG A 556 -18.98 -28.28 -39.48
CA ARG A 556 -18.67 -29.27 -38.43
C ARG A 556 -17.16 -29.36 -38.12
N GLY A 557 -16.31 -29.21 -39.14
CA GLY A 557 -14.86 -29.31 -38.97
C GLY A 557 -14.29 -28.15 -38.14
N ILE A 558 -14.73 -26.91 -38.40
CA ILE A 558 -14.30 -25.74 -37.63
C ILE A 558 -14.71 -25.86 -36.15
N HIS A 559 -15.94 -26.32 -35.88
CA HIS A 559 -16.39 -26.57 -34.51
C HIS A 559 -15.53 -27.63 -33.82
N GLN A 560 -15.22 -28.75 -34.48
CA GLN A 560 -14.35 -29.77 -33.93
C GLN A 560 -12.93 -29.27 -33.66
N ILE A 561 -12.37 -28.43 -34.53
CA ILE A 561 -11.05 -27.83 -34.32
C ILE A 561 -11.04 -26.99 -33.04
N ILE A 562 -12.05 -26.12 -32.88
CA ILE A 562 -12.16 -25.18 -31.77
C ILE A 562 -12.39 -25.91 -30.44
N GLU A 563 -13.30 -26.88 -30.39
CA GLU A 563 -13.59 -27.66 -29.17
C GLU A 563 -12.43 -28.57 -28.72
N ASN A 564 -11.63 -29.08 -29.66
CA ASN A 564 -10.54 -29.99 -29.32
C ASN A 564 -9.22 -29.27 -29.02
N ALA A 565 -9.05 -28.00 -29.38
CA ALA A 565 -7.85 -27.21 -29.08
C ALA A 565 -8.04 -26.35 -27.82
N ASP A 566 -6.95 -26.01 -27.12
CA ASP A 566 -7.02 -25.07 -25.99
C ASP A 566 -7.04 -23.61 -26.48
N LEU A 567 -6.43 -23.35 -27.64
CA LEU A 567 -6.57 -22.10 -28.38
C LEU A 567 -6.48 -22.39 -29.88
N THR A 568 -7.46 -21.91 -30.65
CA THR A 568 -7.40 -21.93 -32.13
C THR A 568 -7.13 -20.52 -32.66
N VAL A 569 -6.22 -20.37 -33.61
CA VAL A 569 -5.90 -19.08 -34.23
C VAL A 569 -6.14 -19.20 -35.73
N PHE A 570 -6.95 -18.29 -36.27
CA PHE A 570 -7.14 -18.13 -37.70
C PHE A 570 -6.37 -16.89 -38.18
N ASN A 571 -5.40 -17.09 -39.06
CA ASN A 571 -4.67 -16.02 -39.75
C ASN A 571 -5.08 -16.03 -41.22
N ILE A 572 -5.66 -14.94 -41.71
CA ILE A 572 -6.28 -14.88 -43.03
C ILE A 572 -5.77 -13.66 -43.79
N ARG A 573 -5.25 -13.91 -44.99
CA ARG A 573 -5.03 -12.92 -46.03
C ARG A 573 -5.89 -13.34 -47.23
N PRO A 574 -7.07 -12.72 -47.42
CA PRO A 574 -8.04 -13.17 -48.40
C PRO A 574 -7.44 -13.29 -49.81
N GLY A 575 -7.69 -14.42 -50.47
CA GLY A 575 -7.20 -14.70 -51.83
C GLY A 575 -5.69 -14.96 -51.94
N SER A 576 -4.96 -15.06 -50.82
CA SER A 576 -3.51 -15.27 -50.83
C SER A 576 -3.04 -16.35 -49.87
N LYS A 577 -3.50 -16.34 -48.62
CA LYS A 577 -3.04 -17.32 -47.62
C LYS A 577 -4.03 -17.45 -46.48
N THR A 578 -4.35 -18.67 -46.08
CA THR A 578 -4.96 -18.93 -44.79
C THR A 578 -4.05 -19.85 -43.99
N GLU A 579 -3.96 -19.61 -42.70
CA GLU A 579 -3.26 -20.48 -41.75
C GLU A 579 -4.13 -20.63 -40.51
N VAL A 580 -4.33 -21.88 -40.11
CA VAL A 580 -5.04 -22.22 -38.88
C VAL A 580 -4.09 -22.92 -37.95
N ILE A 581 -3.89 -22.34 -36.77
CA ILE A 581 -3.02 -22.85 -35.71
C ILE A 581 -3.87 -23.36 -34.56
N ALA A 582 -3.59 -24.55 -34.07
CA ALA A 582 -4.18 -25.09 -32.86
C ALA A 582 -3.10 -25.34 -31.80
N LEU A 583 -3.33 -24.80 -30.60
CA LEU A 583 -2.44 -24.92 -29.45
C LEU A 583 -3.03 -25.81 -28.37
N PHE A 584 -2.16 -26.57 -27.69
CA PHE A 584 -2.52 -27.53 -26.65
C PHE A 584 -1.53 -27.44 -25.50
N ASN A 585 -2.01 -27.31 -24.27
CA ASN A 585 -1.19 -27.33 -23.05
C ASN A 585 -0.72 -28.76 -22.77
N VAL A 586 0.60 -28.94 -22.64
CA VAL A 586 1.23 -30.25 -22.38
C VAL A 586 1.00 -30.70 -20.93
N ASP A 587 0.94 -29.77 -19.99
CA ASP A 587 0.60 -30.02 -18.60
C ASP A 587 -0.65 -29.22 -18.21
N PRO A 588 -1.86 -29.74 -18.50
CA PRO A 588 -3.09 -29.05 -18.17
C PRO A 588 -3.23 -28.99 -16.65
N LYS A 589 -3.10 -27.79 -16.07
CA LYS A 589 -3.57 -27.54 -14.71
C LYS A 589 -5.08 -27.82 -14.68
N ALA A 590 -5.57 -28.42 -13.60
CA ALA A 590 -7.01 -28.59 -13.39
C ALA A 590 -7.70 -27.21 -13.50
N GLN A 591 -8.36 -26.96 -14.63
CA GLN A 591 -9.16 -25.77 -14.88
C GLN A 591 -10.61 -26.22 -15.07
N GLY A 592 -11.54 -25.50 -14.44
CA GLY A 592 -12.99 -25.72 -14.60
C GLY A 592 -13.48 -25.43 -16.01
N ASP A 593 -14.81 -25.44 -16.20
CA ASP A 593 -15.49 -25.23 -17.49
C ASP A 593 -14.85 -24.12 -18.32
N LYS A 594 -14.00 -24.51 -19.27
CA LYS A 594 -13.36 -23.61 -20.22
C LYS A 594 -14.14 -23.69 -21.52
N HIS A 595 -14.73 -22.57 -21.92
CA HIS A 595 -15.17 -22.40 -23.29
C HIS A 595 -13.94 -22.39 -24.21
N PRO A 596 -14.02 -22.97 -25.41
CA PRO A 596 -12.89 -23.01 -26.32
C PRO A 596 -12.51 -21.58 -26.74
N SER A 597 -11.22 -21.28 -26.60
CA SER A 597 -10.68 -19.96 -26.96
C SER A 597 -10.31 -19.93 -28.44
N PHE A 598 -10.60 -18.84 -29.13
CA PHE A 598 -10.11 -18.63 -30.47
C PHE A 598 -9.67 -17.20 -30.74
N HIS A 599 -8.73 -17.05 -31.66
CA HIS A 599 -8.28 -15.77 -32.19
C HIS A 599 -8.53 -15.69 -33.69
N LEU A 600 -8.81 -14.49 -34.18
CA LEU A 600 -8.97 -14.19 -35.59
C LEU A 600 -8.12 -12.99 -35.95
N PHE A 601 -7.26 -13.14 -36.94
CA PHE A 601 -6.49 -12.07 -37.55
C PHE A 601 -6.74 -12.07 -39.05
N GLN A 602 -7.18 -10.93 -39.58
CA GLN A 602 -7.39 -10.76 -41.01
C GLN A 602 -6.70 -9.47 -41.46
N GLU A 603 -5.84 -9.58 -42.48
CA GLU A 603 -5.19 -8.41 -43.12
C GLU A 603 -6.11 -7.70 -44.11
#